data_AF-A0A4U8YJ39-F1
#
_entry.id   AF-A0A4U8YJ39-F1
#
_cell.length_a   1.000
_cell.length_b   1.000
_cell.length_c   1.000
_cell.angle_alpha   90.00
_cell.angle_beta   90.00
_cell.angle_gamma   90.00
#
_symmetry.space_group_name_H-M   'P 1'
#
loop_
_entity.id
_entity.type
_entity.pdbx_description
1 polymer ?
#
loop_
_entity_poly.entity_id
_entity_poly.type
_entity_poly.pdbx_seq_one_letter_code
_entity_poly.pdbx_strand_id
1 'polypeptide(L)'
;MKKWYDEEYEWDIEVTGFLRGDQTEGYCRNGEEIGDKYACTYGCPVNKDGQGICSKVMMMMFPIMEAVRSGGDLENIGGNGKYNKDIVCPDGCVMFRMTAKKLGHENFFKGKFFS
;
A
#
# COMPACT_ATOMS: atom_id res chain seq x y z
N MET A 1 4.68 -3.94 19.01
CA MET A 1 5.89 -3.08 18.91
C MET A 1 5.53 -1.69 19.39
N LYS A 2 6.47 -0.98 20.04
CA LYS A 2 6.27 0.43 20.39
C LYS A 2 6.51 1.30 19.15
N LYS A 3 5.56 2.18 18.82
CA LYS A 3 5.66 3.16 17.74
C LYS A 3 6.29 4.43 18.34
N TRP A 4 7.56 4.67 18.01
CA TRP A 4 8.33 5.79 18.56
C TRP A 4 8.23 7.06 17.73
N TYR A 5 7.89 6.93 16.45
CA TYR A 5 7.84 8.03 15.49
C TYR A 5 6.46 8.07 14.84
N ASP A 6 5.99 9.30 14.66
CA ASP A 6 4.81 9.58 13.84
C ASP A 6 5.25 9.69 12.38
N GLU A 7 4.61 8.92 11.51
CA GLU A 7 4.98 8.81 10.10
C GLU A 7 4.38 9.94 9.26
N GLU A 8 5.05 10.39 8.20
CA GLU A 8 4.55 11.48 7.34
C GLU A 8 3.26 11.08 6.58
N TYR A 9 3.10 9.78 6.30
CA TYR A 9 1.99 9.25 5.52
C TYR A 9 1.37 8.00 6.16
N GLU A 10 0.05 7.88 5.98
CA GLU A 10 -0.70 6.63 6.06
C GLU A 10 -1.06 6.16 4.65
N TRP A 11 -1.17 4.85 4.48
CA TRP A 11 -1.60 4.19 3.26
C TRP A 11 -2.89 3.44 3.51
N ASP A 12 -3.88 3.71 2.66
CA ASP A 12 -5.02 2.83 2.44
C ASP A 12 -4.77 1.98 1.21
N ILE A 13 -5.00 0.67 1.32
CA ILE A 13 -4.96 -0.27 0.22
C ILE A 13 -6.30 -0.98 0.16
N GLU A 14 -6.96 -0.91 -0.99
CA GLU A 14 -8.26 -1.56 -1.22
C GLU A 14 -8.16 -2.55 -2.37
N VAL A 15 -8.71 -3.74 -2.18
CA VAL A 15 -8.91 -4.69 -3.28
C VAL A 15 -10.07 -4.21 -4.12
N THR A 16 -9.81 -3.90 -5.39
CA THR A 16 -10.81 -3.30 -6.30
C THR A 16 -11.37 -4.29 -7.30
N GLY A 17 -10.74 -5.45 -7.47
CA GLY A 17 -11.17 -6.45 -8.42
C GLY A 17 -10.15 -7.56 -8.64
N PHE A 18 -10.48 -8.42 -9.59
CA PHE A 18 -9.62 -9.48 -10.08
C PHE A 18 -9.20 -9.17 -11.52
N LEU A 19 -7.94 -9.45 -11.89
CA LEU A 19 -7.47 -9.23 -13.26
C LEU A 19 -8.19 -10.17 -14.23
N ARG A 20 -8.47 -11.41 -13.80
CA ARG A 20 -9.19 -12.42 -14.58
C ARG A 20 -10.22 -13.09 -13.68
N GLY A 21 -11.47 -13.15 -14.13
CA GLY A 21 -12.56 -13.75 -13.36
C GLY A 21 -13.19 -12.81 -12.34
N ASP A 22 -14.03 -13.38 -11.48
CA ASP A 22 -14.93 -12.68 -10.57
C ASP A 22 -14.95 -13.26 -9.14
N GLN A 23 -14.11 -14.26 -8.84
CA GLN A 23 -14.05 -14.93 -7.54
C GLN A 23 -12.62 -15.14 -7.03
N THR A 24 -12.48 -15.24 -5.70
CA THR A 24 -11.18 -15.46 -5.02
C THR A 24 -10.81 -16.93 -4.86
N GLU A 25 -11.80 -17.81 -4.65
CA GLU A 25 -11.59 -19.23 -4.34
C GLU A 25 -10.84 -19.92 -5.49
N GLY A 26 -9.73 -20.60 -5.16
CA GLY A 26 -8.86 -21.24 -6.15
C GLY A 26 -8.03 -20.26 -7.00
N TYR A 27 -8.14 -18.95 -6.77
CA TYR A 27 -7.49 -17.91 -7.58
C TYR A 27 -6.44 -17.10 -6.81
N CYS A 28 -6.77 -16.63 -5.60
CA CYS A 28 -5.85 -15.92 -4.72
C CYS A 28 -5.48 -16.77 -3.50
N ARG A 29 -4.20 -17.13 -3.36
CA ARG A 29 -3.74 -17.93 -2.20
C ARG A 29 -3.79 -17.19 -0.87
N ASN A 30 -3.83 -15.86 -0.89
CA ASN A 30 -4.02 -15.05 0.31
C ASN A 30 -5.51 -14.83 0.63
N GLY A 31 -6.42 -15.25 -0.26
CA GLY A 31 -7.86 -15.14 -0.04
C GLY A 31 -8.43 -13.73 -0.15
N GLU A 32 -7.73 -12.80 -0.82
CA GLU A 32 -8.17 -11.40 -0.98
C GLU A 32 -9.54 -11.33 -1.68
N GLU A 33 -10.48 -10.56 -1.13
CA GLU A 33 -11.81 -10.32 -1.66
C GLU A 33 -12.01 -8.84 -2.04
N ILE A 34 -12.90 -8.59 -3.00
CA ILE A 34 -13.23 -7.21 -3.41
C ILE A 34 -13.80 -6.45 -2.20
N GLY A 35 -13.23 -5.28 -1.91
CA GLY A 35 -13.58 -4.46 -0.76
C GLY A 35 -12.73 -4.74 0.48
N ASP A 36 -11.83 -5.73 0.45
CA ASP A 36 -10.83 -5.88 1.50
C ASP A 36 -9.96 -4.63 1.60
N LYS A 37 -9.69 -4.21 2.83
CA LYS A 37 -8.96 -2.99 3.15
C LYS A 37 -7.82 -3.28 4.10
N TYR A 38 -6.67 -2.75 3.74
CA TYR A 38 -5.45 -2.79 4.53
C TYR A 38 -4.99 -1.36 4.77
N ALA A 39 -4.37 -1.15 5.94
CA ALA A 39 -3.73 0.11 6.24
C ALA A 39 -2.31 -0.12 6.75
N CYS A 40 -1.42 0.82 6.46
CA CYS A 40 -0.16 0.93 7.18
C CYS A 40 0.38 2.36 7.15
N THR A 41 1.34 2.62 8.03
CA THR A 41 2.20 3.78 7.92
C THR A 41 3.58 3.35 7.39
N TYR A 42 4.40 2.71 8.23
CA TYR A 42 5.74 2.21 7.86
C TYR A 42 5.81 0.68 7.69
N GLY A 43 5.04 -0.06 8.50
CA GLY A 43 5.03 -1.52 8.46
C GLY A 43 4.33 -2.07 7.21
N CYS A 44 4.34 -3.40 7.07
CA CYS A 44 3.50 -4.05 6.05
C CYS A 44 2.01 -3.76 6.31
N PRO A 45 1.20 -3.56 5.25
CA PRO A 45 -0.24 -3.42 5.35
C PRO A 45 -0.90 -4.60 6.07
N VAL A 46 -1.80 -4.28 6.98
CA VAL A 46 -2.66 -5.25 7.68
C VAL A 46 -4.11 -4.81 7.60
N ASN A 47 -5.03 -5.77 7.53
CA ASN A 47 -6.45 -5.50 7.62
C ASN A 47 -6.89 -5.27 9.08
N LYS A 48 -8.17 -4.97 9.29
CA LYS A 48 -8.76 -4.73 10.63
C LYS A 48 -8.59 -5.90 11.60
N ASP A 49 -8.46 -7.12 11.07
CA ASP A 49 -8.31 -8.35 11.84
C ASP A 49 -6.83 -8.71 12.08
N GLY A 50 -5.91 -7.83 11.65
CA GLY A 50 -4.46 -7.99 11.82
C GLY A 50 -3.82 -8.95 10.82
N GLN A 51 -4.54 -9.37 9.77
CA GLN A 51 -3.99 -10.22 8.72
C GLN A 51 -3.20 -9.38 7.71
N GLY A 52 -2.00 -9.84 7.39
CA GLY A 52 -1.10 -9.14 6.48
C GLY A 52 -1.44 -9.38 5.02
N ILE A 53 -1.15 -8.36 4.21
CA ILE A 53 -1.18 -8.50 2.75
C ILE A 53 -0.09 -9.47 2.26
N CYS A 54 -0.33 -10.13 1.13
CA CYS A 54 0.62 -11.08 0.56
C CYS A 54 2.02 -10.45 0.33
N SER A 55 3.09 -11.16 0.71
CA SER A 55 4.47 -10.70 0.54
C SER A 55 4.87 -10.44 -0.92
N LYS A 56 4.24 -11.12 -1.89
CA LYS A 56 4.51 -10.88 -3.31
C LYS A 56 4.07 -9.49 -3.76
N VAL A 57 2.88 -9.03 -3.36
CA VAL A 57 2.41 -7.71 -3.79
C VAL A 57 3.21 -6.59 -3.13
N MET A 58 3.81 -6.84 -1.96
CA MET A 58 4.74 -5.88 -1.35
C MET A 58 5.94 -5.52 -2.22
N MET A 59 6.37 -6.40 -3.13
CA MET A 59 7.44 -6.06 -4.10
C MET A 59 7.03 -4.91 -5.04
N MET A 60 5.73 -4.76 -5.31
CA MET A 60 5.18 -3.65 -6.10
C MET A 60 4.87 -2.44 -5.21
N MET A 61 4.32 -2.68 -4.01
CA MET A 61 3.88 -1.60 -3.12
C MET A 61 5.04 -0.82 -2.51
N PHE A 62 6.10 -1.50 -2.07
CA PHE A 62 7.23 -0.85 -1.41
C PHE A 62 7.86 0.29 -2.23
N PRO A 63 8.26 0.12 -3.52
CA PRO A 63 8.82 1.22 -4.29
C PRO A 63 7.83 2.37 -4.54
N ILE A 64 6.53 2.08 -4.65
CA ILE A 64 5.47 3.11 -4.77
C ILE A 64 5.38 3.93 -3.47
N MET A 65 5.47 3.26 -2.32
CA MET A 65 5.46 3.93 -1.04
C MET A 65 6.68 4.83 -0.85
N GLU A 66 7.87 4.34 -1.21
CA GLU A 66 9.11 5.11 -1.15
C GLU A 66 9.11 6.31 -2.12
N ALA A 67 8.47 6.19 -3.29
CA ALA A 67 8.32 7.30 -4.22
C ALA A 67 7.56 8.48 -3.58
N VAL A 68 6.47 8.21 -2.85
CA VAL A 68 5.72 9.26 -2.13
C VAL A 68 6.53 9.82 -0.96
N ARG A 69 7.18 8.96 -0.16
CA ARG A 69 8.03 9.40 0.97
C ARG A 69 9.22 10.26 0.54
N SER A 70 9.67 10.08 -0.71
CA SER A 70 10.70 10.91 -1.34
C SER A 70 10.18 12.28 -1.82
N GLY A 71 8.90 12.60 -1.60
CA GLY A 71 8.25 13.81 -2.07
C GLY A 71 7.81 13.75 -3.54
N GLY A 72 7.76 12.55 -4.12
CA GLY A 72 7.38 12.31 -5.51
C GLY A 72 5.88 12.46 -5.78
N ASP A 73 5.54 12.22 -7.05
CA ASP A 73 4.18 12.27 -7.59
C ASP A 73 3.94 10.96 -8.36
N LEU A 74 2.91 10.21 -7.95
CA LEU A 74 2.63 8.89 -8.51
C LEU A 74 2.15 8.95 -9.97
N GLU A 75 1.67 10.09 -10.47
CA GLU A 75 1.31 10.25 -11.89
C GLU A 75 2.52 9.99 -12.80
N ASN A 76 3.73 10.33 -12.33
CA ASN A 76 4.99 10.08 -13.06
C ASN A 76 5.31 8.59 -13.26
N ILE A 77 4.65 7.71 -12.50
CA ILE A 77 4.77 6.26 -12.66
C ILE A 77 3.43 5.61 -13.04
N GLY A 78 2.50 6.38 -13.61
CA GLY A 78 1.18 5.91 -14.05
C GLY A 78 0.19 5.72 -12.91
N GLY A 79 0.22 6.59 -11.90
CA GLY A 79 -0.82 6.72 -10.90
C GLY A 79 -2.06 7.41 -11.46
N ASN A 80 -3.20 7.21 -10.79
CA ASN A 80 -4.46 7.87 -11.12
C ASN A 80 -4.57 9.29 -10.51
N GLY A 81 -3.51 9.73 -9.85
CA GLY A 81 -3.36 11.03 -9.21
C GLY A 81 -2.09 11.02 -8.36
N LYS A 82 -1.68 12.20 -7.90
CA LYS A 82 -0.43 12.39 -7.15
C LYS A 82 -0.15 11.36 -6.05
N TYR A 83 -1.18 10.92 -5.34
CA TYR A 83 -1.08 9.99 -4.21
C TYR A 83 -1.90 8.71 -4.38
N ASN A 84 -2.34 8.40 -5.61
CA ASN A 84 -3.20 7.27 -5.90
C ASN A 84 -2.62 6.43 -7.04
N LYS A 85 -2.58 5.11 -6.87
CA LYS A 85 -2.13 4.21 -7.94
C LYS A 85 -2.79 2.85 -7.84
N ASP A 86 -3.30 2.37 -8.97
CA ASP A 86 -3.79 1.00 -9.10
C ASP A 86 -2.65 0.08 -9.56
N ILE A 87 -2.58 -1.11 -8.97
CA ILE A 87 -1.59 -2.14 -9.29
C ILE A 87 -2.25 -3.51 -9.38
N VAL A 88 -1.60 -4.42 -10.09
CA VAL A 88 -1.94 -5.84 -10.09
C VAL A 88 -0.88 -6.60 -9.33
N CYS A 89 -1.26 -7.60 -8.54
CA CYS A 89 -0.26 -8.45 -7.88
C CYS A 89 0.62 -9.19 -8.90
N PRO A 90 1.85 -9.57 -8.54
CA PRO A 90 2.76 -10.26 -9.45
C PRO A 90 2.25 -11.60 -10.00
N ASP A 91 1.33 -12.25 -9.29
CA ASP A 91 0.70 -13.49 -9.76
C ASP A 91 -0.40 -13.22 -10.81
N GLY A 92 -0.72 -11.95 -11.09
CA GLY A 92 -1.74 -11.56 -12.06
C GLY A 92 -3.17 -11.89 -11.61
N CYS A 93 -3.40 -11.95 -10.30
CA CYS A 93 -4.69 -12.32 -9.72
C CYS A 93 -5.53 -11.11 -9.32
N VAL A 94 -5.04 -10.31 -8.37
CA VAL A 94 -5.84 -9.34 -7.64
C VAL A 94 -5.37 -7.92 -7.99
N MET A 95 -6.33 -7.01 -8.15
CA MET A 95 -6.11 -5.59 -8.40
C MET A 95 -6.29 -4.80 -7.11
N PHE A 96 -5.31 -3.96 -6.79
CA PHE A 96 -5.29 -3.13 -5.60
C PHE A 96 -5.24 -1.66 -5.97
N ARG A 97 -5.99 -0.83 -5.24
CA ARG A 97 -5.84 0.61 -5.24
C ARG A 97 -5.08 1.04 -4.01
N MET A 98 -3.95 1.70 -4.21
CA MET A 98 -3.15 2.31 -3.14
C MET A 98 -3.45 3.81 -3.08
N THR A 99 -3.66 4.33 -1.88
CA THR A 99 -3.87 5.75 -1.62
C THR A 99 -3.01 6.20 -0.45
N ALA A 100 -2.12 7.17 -0.66
CA ALA A 100 -1.37 7.81 0.42
C ALA A 100 -2.12 9.02 0.97
N LYS A 101 -2.17 9.14 2.29
CA LYS A 101 -2.70 10.30 3.02
C LYS A 101 -1.59 10.95 3.80
N LYS A 102 -1.43 12.26 3.62
CA LYS A 102 -0.46 13.04 4.40
C LYS A 102 -1.01 13.29 5.80
N LEU A 103 -0.21 12.98 6.81
CA LEU A 103 -0.59 13.12 8.22
C LEU A 103 -0.11 14.43 8.85
N GLY A 104 0.76 15.18 8.17
CA GLY A 104 1.27 16.47 8.64
C GLY A 104 2.49 16.37 9.57
N HIS A 105 2.97 15.16 9.85
CA HIS A 105 4.20 14.94 10.60
C HIS A 105 5.45 15.26 9.77
N GLU A 106 6.56 15.50 10.45
CA GLU A 106 7.84 15.80 9.81
C GLU A 106 8.42 14.55 9.15
N ASN A 107 9.05 14.74 8.00
CA ASN A 107 9.75 13.66 7.32
C ASN A 107 10.93 13.17 8.17
N PHE A 108 11.02 11.85 8.39
CA PHE A 108 12.02 11.23 9.28
C PHE A 108 13.46 11.67 9.00
N PHE A 109 13.86 11.74 7.73
CA PHE A 109 15.24 12.10 7.36
C PHE A 109 15.47 13.61 7.41
N LYS A 110 14.49 14.42 7.00
CA LYS A 110 14.62 15.89 7.04
C LYS A 110 14.57 16.44 8.46
N GLY A 111 13.79 15.82 9.34
CA GLY A 111 13.75 16.10 10.77
C GLY A 111 14.96 15.58 11.54
N LYS A 112 15.86 14.83 10.87
CA LYS A 112 17.09 14.25 11.45
C LYS A 112 16.82 13.36 12.67
N PHE A 113 15.77 12.53 12.63
CA PHE A 113 15.40 11.70 13.80
C PHE A 113 16.37 10.54 14.09
N PHE A 114 17.35 10.31 13.21
CA PHE A 114 18.42 9.31 13.39
C PHE A 114 19.70 9.88 14.02
N SER A 115 19.78 11.19 14.27
CA SER A 115 20.97 11.86 14.81
C SER A 115 20.97 11.99 16.32
#